data_AF-A0A7G5EFP9-F1
#
_entry.id   AF-A0A7G5EFP9-F1
#
_cell.length_a   1.000
_cell.length_b   1.000
_cell.length_c   1.000
_cell.angle_alpha   90.00
_cell.angle_beta   90.00
_cell.angle_gamma   90.00
#
_symmetry.space_group_name_H-M   'P 1'
#
loop_
_entity.id
_entity.type
_entity.pdbx_description
1 polymer ?
#
loop_
_entity_poly.entity_id
_entity_poly.type
_entity_poly.pdbx_seq_one_letter_code
_entity_poly.pdbx_strand_id
1 'polypeptide(L)'
;MSDRIIRILAKNGVHSVEAVKHAYPLRLLRMHGIGVLRFRKIEMAFFPEQCFEPDFAPPSIRFAQDSALNGRLPLVTVRTLARAGIKTPEQLREAYPHKLLKIHTIGARTLREIERVFFPGQRFPLKEDR
;
A
#
# COMPACT_ATOMS: atom_id res chain seq x y z
N MET A 1 -19.63 -7.48 3.65
CA MET A 1 -18.34 -6.93 4.17
C MET A 1 -17.28 -8.03 4.10
N SER A 2 -16.00 -7.71 3.83
CA SER A 2 -14.95 -8.76 3.69
C SER A 2 -14.21 -9.08 5.00
N ASP A 3 -13.73 -10.32 5.16
CA ASP A 3 -12.94 -10.78 6.32
C ASP A 3 -11.72 -9.92 6.62
N ARG A 4 -11.14 -9.31 5.60
CA ARG A 4 -10.00 -8.41 5.76
C ARG A 4 -10.41 -7.13 6.49
N ILE A 5 -11.59 -6.59 6.22
CA ILE A 5 -12.11 -5.38 6.90
C ILE A 5 -12.44 -5.72 8.35
N ILE A 6 -13.05 -6.88 8.60
CA ILE A 6 -13.34 -7.35 9.96
C ILE A 6 -12.06 -7.46 10.80
N ARG A 7 -11.01 -8.07 10.24
CA ARG A 7 -9.69 -8.15 10.92
C ARG A 7 -9.05 -6.79 11.18
N ILE A 8 -9.25 -5.81 10.29
CA ILE A 8 -8.74 -4.45 10.48
C ILE A 8 -9.50 -3.75 11.60
N LEU A 9 -10.84 -3.88 11.64
CA LEU A 9 -11.68 -3.33 12.70
C LEU A 9 -11.29 -3.91 14.07
N ALA A 10 -11.15 -5.24 14.17
CA ALA A 10 -10.71 -5.90 15.39
C ALA A 10 -9.31 -5.43 15.84
N LYS A 11 -8.36 -5.21 14.92
CA LYS A 11 -7.04 -4.65 15.24
C LYS A 11 -7.08 -3.22 15.77
N ASN A 12 -8.15 -2.47 15.46
CA ASN A 12 -8.38 -1.12 15.99
C ASN A 12 -9.31 -1.13 17.22
N GLY A 13 -9.56 -2.30 17.83
CA GLY A 13 -10.39 -2.44 19.03
C GLY A 13 -11.90 -2.40 18.78
N VAL A 14 -12.34 -2.53 17.52
CA VAL A 14 -13.76 -2.57 17.16
C VAL A 14 -14.20 -4.01 16.98
N HIS A 15 -14.93 -4.52 17.98
CA HIS A 15 -15.34 -5.93 18.05
C HIS A 15 -16.85 -6.16 17.95
N SER A 16 -17.66 -5.10 17.86
CA SER A 16 -19.13 -5.19 17.74
C SER A 16 -19.70 -4.18 16.76
N VAL A 17 -20.96 -4.38 16.36
CA VAL A 17 -21.70 -3.48 15.47
C VAL A 17 -21.93 -2.13 16.14
N GLU A 18 -22.21 -2.13 17.44
CA GLU A 18 -22.39 -0.93 18.26
C GLU A 18 -21.10 -0.12 18.31
N ALA A 19 -19.95 -0.79 18.44
CA ALA A 19 -18.65 -0.13 18.40
C ALA A 19 -18.37 0.51 17.01
N VAL A 20 -18.83 -0.11 15.92
CA VAL A 20 -18.77 0.49 14.57
C VAL A 20 -19.64 1.75 14.51
N LYS A 21 -20.88 1.66 15.03
CA LYS A 21 -21.82 2.80 15.11
C LYS A 21 -21.26 3.98 15.90
N HIS A 22 -20.67 3.72 17.05
CA HIS A 22 -20.02 4.75 17.88
C HIS A 22 -18.75 5.34 17.26
N ALA A 23 -18.06 4.60 16.38
CA ALA A 23 -16.84 5.09 15.74
C ALA A 23 -17.12 5.87 14.44
N TYR A 24 -18.32 5.79 13.88
CA TYR A 24 -18.68 6.55 12.69
C TYR A 24 -18.86 8.05 13.00
N PRO A 25 -18.52 8.96 12.08
CA PRO A 25 -17.79 8.74 10.82
C PRO A 25 -16.27 8.92 10.97
N LEU A 26 -15.84 9.93 11.71
CA LEU A 26 -14.43 10.39 11.72
C LEU A 26 -13.48 9.40 12.41
N ARG A 27 -13.92 8.73 13.47
CA ARG A 27 -13.06 7.81 14.22
C ARG A 27 -12.76 6.55 13.39
N LEU A 28 -13.72 6.04 12.63
CA LEU A 28 -13.51 4.97 11.63
C LEU A 28 -12.52 5.40 10.54
N LEU A 29 -12.67 6.61 9.99
CA LEU A 29 -11.78 7.11 8.94
C LEU A 29 -10.33 7.31 9.41
N ARG A 30 -10.12 7.57 10.71
CA ARG A 30 -8.80 7.72 11.32
C ARG A 30 -8.14 6.41 11.75
N MET A 31 -8.85 5.28 11.68
CA MET A 31 -8.30 3.98 12.08
C MET A 31 -7.20 3.50 11.14
N HIS A 32 -6.15 2.92 11.72
CA HIS A 32 -5.03 2.41 10.94
C HIS A 32 -5.50 1.30 9.99
N GLY A 33 -5.23 1.48 8.70
CA GLY A 33 -5.65 0.55 7.66
C GLY A 33 -7.09 0.76 7.15
N ILE A 34 -7.84 1.74 7.65
CA ILE A 34 -9.12 2.16 7.08
C ILE A 34 -8.90 3.42 6.24
N GLY A 35 -8.65 3.22 4.94
CA GLY A 35 -8.69 4.31 3.96
C GLY A 35 -10.10 4.53 3.42
N VAL A 36 -10.31 5.60 2.66
CA VAL A 36 -11.62 6.00 2.09
C VAL A 36 -12.37 4.83 1.44
N LEU A 37 -11.70 4.01 0.62
CA LEU A 37 -12.35 2.86 -0.03
C LEU A 37 -12.89 1.81 0.96
N ARG A 38 -12.19 1.57 2.07
CA ARG A 38 -12.64 0.64 3.11
C ARG A 38 -13.70 1.28 3.99
N PHE A 39 -13.56 2.57 4.29
CA PHE A 39 -14.58 3.36 4.96
C PHE A 39 -15.92 3.30 4.20
N ARG A 40 -15.93 3.56 2.88
CA ARG A 40 -17.15 3.46 2.05
C ARG A 40 -17.77 2.07 2.09
N LYS A 41 -16.96 1.00 2.11
CA LYS A 41 -17.47 -0.38 2.25
C LYS A 41 -18.09 -0.66 3.62
N ILE A 42 -17.60 -0.01 4.68
CA ILE A 42 -18.20 -0.11 6.02
C ILE A 42 -19.48 0.73 6.05
N GLU A 43 -19.45 1.94 5.50
CA GLU A 43 -20.57 2.85 5.39
C GLU A 43 -21.76 2.20 4.68
N MET A 44 -21.55 1.67 3.47
CA MET A 44 -22.60 0.95 2.73
C MET A 44 -23.16 -0.28 3.47
N ALA A 45 -22.38 -0.90 4.37
CA ALA A 45 -22.81 -2.10 5.09
C ALA A 45 -23.61 -1.81 6.36
N PHE A 46 -23.32 -0.72 7.06
CA PHE A 46 -23.91 -0.41 8.36
C PHE A 46 -24.75 0.87 8.37
N PHE A 47 -24.61 1.72 7.35
CA PHE A 47 -25.25 3.03 7.22
C PHE A 47 -25.65 3.27 5.75
N PRO A 48 -26.49 2.40 5.14
CA PRO A 48 -26.81 2.47 3.72
C PRO A 48 -27.50 3.77 3.29
N GLU A 49 -28.14 4.46 4.24
CA GLU A 49 -28.81 5.76 4.03
C GLU A 49 -27.90 6.96 4.29
N GLN A 50 -26.65 6.73 4.73
CA GLN A 50 -25.71 7.79 5.07
C GLN A 50 -24.57 7.82 4.06
N CYS A 51 -24.18 9.03 3.67
CA CYS A 51 -23.01 9.27 2.83
C CYS A 51 -22.21 10.41 3.46
N PHE A 52 -21.23 10.07 4.28
CA PHE A 52 -20.36 11.05 4.90
C PHE A 52 -19.37 11.60 3.88
N GLU A 53 -19.48 12.89 3.59
CA GLU A 53 -18.50 13.63 2.80
C GLU A 53 -17.52 14.32 3.77
N PRO A 54 -16.27 13.87 3.87
CA PRO A 54 -15.29 14.54 4.73
C PRO A 54 -14.90 15.90 4.14
N ASP A 55 -14.94 16.96 4.95
CA ASP A 55 -14.47 18.32 4.61
C ASP A 55 -12.95 18.41 4.33
N PHE A 56 -12.23 17.30 4.42
CA PHE A 56 -10.80 17.22 4.13
C PHE A 56 -10.54 16.13 3.10
N ALA A 57 -9.86 16.52 2.01
CA ALA A 57 -9.29 15.54 1.10
C ALA A 57 -8.31 14.66 1.89
N PRO A 58 -8.41 13.32 1.81
CA PRO A 58 -7.44 12.46 2.47
C PRO A 58 -6.03 12.87 2.00
N PRO A 59 -5.02 12.92 2.89
CA PRO A 59 -3.68 13.22 2.45
C PRO A 59 -3.33 12.23 1.36
N SER A 60 -3.10 12.73 0.15
CA SER A 60 -2.51 11.90 -0.89
C SER A 60 -1.17 11.48 -0.31
N ILE A 61 -1.07 10.26 0.20
CA ILE A 61 0.20 9.74 0.69
C ILE A 61 1.04 9.59 -0.57
N ARG A 62 1.78 10.64 -0.95
CA ARG A 62 2.59 10.73 -2.17
C ARG A 62 3.93 10.01 -2.03
N PHE A 63 4.24 9.53 -0.83
CA PHE A 63 5.53 8.97 -0.48
C PHE A 63 5.38 7.70 0.37
N ALA A 64 6.29 6.74 0.21
CA ALA A 64 6.45 5.67 1.19
C ALA A 64 7.26 6.22 2.37
N GLN A 65 6.81 5.99 3.59
CA GLN A 65 7.47 6.51 4.79
C GLN A 65 8.94 6.03 4.86
N ASP A 66 9.84 6.98 5.08
CA ASP A 66 11.29 6.79 5.25
C ASP A 66 12.01 6.08 4.08
N SER A 67 11.49 6.22 2.85
CA SER A 67 12.16 5.66 1.66
C SER A 67 12.92 6.75 0.88
N ALA A 68 14.22 6.56 0.71
CA ALA A 68 15.06 7.37 -0.17
C ALA A 68 14.80 7.09 -1.67
N LEU A 69 13.97 6.10 -1.98
CA LEU A 69 13.55 5.76 -3.35
C LEU A 69 12.34 6.58 -3.83
N ASN A 70 11.73 7.36 -2.93
CA ASN A 70 10.64 8.29 -3.26
C ASN A 70 11.04 9.27 -4.37
N GLY A 71 10.11 9.55 -5.29
CA GLY A 71 10.34 10.47 -6.42
C GLY A 71 11.22 9.92 -7.54
N ARG A 72 11.96 8.82 -7.31
CA ARG A 72 12.79 8.15 -8.34
C ARG A 72 12.08 6.99 -9.03
N LEU A 73 11.13 6.36 -8.33
CA LEU A 73 10.29 5.28 -8.87
C LEU A 73 8.81 5.59 -8.65
N PRO A 74 7.91 4.94 -9.41
CA PRO A 74 6.48 4.97 -9.12
C PRO A 74 6.22 4.59 -7.66
N LEU A 75 5.34 5.32 -6.99
CA LEU A 75 5.05 5.13 -5.56
C LEU A 75 4.64 3.69 -5.20
N VAL A 76 3.95 3.00 -6.11
CA VAL A 76 3.55 1.59 -5.94
C VAL A 76 4.78 0.69 -5.83
N THR A 77 5.79 0.93 -6.66
CA THR A 77 7.08 0.23 -6.63
C THR A 77 7.85 0.56 -5.36
N VAL A 78 7.91 1.85 -4.98
CA VAL A 78 8.58 2.28 -3.74
C VAL A 78 7.95 1.63 -2.50
N ARG A 79 6.61 1.60 -2.42
CA ARG A 79 5.88 0.94 -1.31
C ARG A 79 6.12 -0.56 -1.29
N THR A 80 6.21 -1.20 -2.45
CA THR A 80 6.54 -2.62 -2.58
C THR A 80 7.93 -2.90 -2.01
N LEU A 81 8.93 -2.12 -2.44
CA LEU A 81 10.30 -2.24 -1.97
C LEU A 81 10.41 -1.96 -0.46
N ALA A 82 9.77 -0.90 0.03
CA ALA A 82 9.77 -0.56 1.45
C ALA A 82 9.15 -1.66 2.32
N ARG A 83 8.10 -2.34 1.85
CA ARG A 83 7.52 -3.51 2.54
C ARG A 83 8.46 -4.71 2.57
N ALA A 84 9.30 -4.86 1.56
CA ALA A 84 10.35 -5.86 1.52
C ALA A 84 11.63 -5.44 2.28
N GLY A 85 11.60 -4.30 3.00
CA GLY A 85 12.75 -3.80 3.76
C GLY A 85 13.76 -2.99 2.95
N ILE A 86 13.48 -2.72 1.67
CA ILE A 86 14.38 -1.99 0.76
C ILE A 86 13.92 -0.53 0.69
N LYS A 87 14.64 0.34 1.41
CA LYS A 87 14.32 1.77 1.52
C LYS A 87 15.40 2.68 0.96
N THR A 88 16.61 2.18 0.71
CA THR A 88 17.73 2.97 0.16
C THR A 88 18.22 2.42 -1.18
N PRO A 89 18.89 3.25 -2.01
CA PRO A 89 19.54 2.79 -3.24
C PRO A 89 20.59 1.70 -2.98
N GLU A 90 21.29 1.74 -1.85
CA GLU A 90 22.33 0.76 -1.48
C GLU A 90 21.70 -0.61 -1.23
N GLN A 91 20.62 -0.66 -0.43
CA GLN A 91 19.84 -1.89 -0.20
C GLN A 91 19.24 -2.42 -1.50
N LEU A 92 18.85 -1.53 -2.41
CA LEU A 92 18.34 -1.89 -3.73
C LEU A 92 19.42 -2.55 -4.60
N ARG A 93 20.65 -2.04 -4.57
CA ARG A 93 21.82 -2.65 -5.26
C ARG A 93 22.16 -4.02 -4.70
N GLU A 94 22.12 -4.20 -3.38
CA GLU A 94 22.36 -5.49 -2.74
C GLU A 94 21.24 -6.52 -2.99
N ALA A 95 20.01 -6.05 -3.21
CA ALA A 95 18.87 -6.91 -3.52
C ALA A 95 18.82 -7.33 -4.99
N TYR A 96 19.42 -6.54 -5.88
CA TYR A 96 19.42 -6.81 -7.31
C TYR A 96 20.28 -8.03 -7.66
N PRO A 97 19.89 -8.85 -8.65
CA PRO A 97 18.56 -8.92 -9.28
C PRO A 97 17.63 -9.91 -8.58
N HIS A 98 18.19 -10.96 -7.96
CA HIS A 98 17.42 -12.14 -7.53
C HIS A 98 16.52 -11.89 -6.33
N LYS A 99 16.91 -11.07 -5.34
CA LYS A 99 16.04 -10.79 -4.19
C LYS A 99 14.86 -9.91 -4.59
N LEU A 100 15.02 -9.06 -5.61
CA LEU A 100 13.92 -8.26 -6.16
C LEU A 100 12.88 -9.15 -6.86
N LEU A 101 13.31 -10.13 -7.64
CA LEU A 101 12.40 -11.05 -8.33
C LEU A 101 11.64 -12.00 -7.38
N LYS A 102 12.13 -12.20 -6.15
CA LYS A 102 11.38 -12.92 -5.11
C LYS A 102 10.20 -12.12 -4.56
N ILE A 103 10.12 -10.82 -4.83
CA ILE A 103 9.00 -9.99 -4.40
C ILE A 103 7.87 -10.17 -5.42
N HIS A 104 6.77 -10.80 -5.00
CA HIS A 104 5.63 -11.19 -5.85
C HIS A 104 5.09 -10.08 -6.77
N THR A 105 5.21 -8.81 -6.39
CA THR A 105 4.72 -7.67 -7.18
C THR A 105 5.79 -7.02 -8.07
N ILE A 106 7.04 -7.49 -8.05
CA ILE A 106 8.11 -7.05 -8.95
C ILE A 106 8.21 -8.05 -10.10
N GLY A 107 7.46 -7.76 -11.16
CA GLY A 107 7.56 -8.48 -12.43
C GLY A 107 8.62 -7.88 -13.36
N ALA A 108 8.74 -8.46 -14.55
CA ALA A 108 9.69 -8.04 -15.59
C ALA A 108 9.63 -6.53 -15.86
N ARG A 109 8.44 -5.97 -16.05
CA ARG A 109 8.25 -4.53 -16.33
C ARG A 109 8.79 -3.64 -15.21
N THR A 110 8.45 -3.96 -13.97
CA THR A 110 8.91 -3.20 -12.79
C THR A 110 10.43 -3.32 -12.62
N LEU A 111 11.01 -4.50 -12.88
CA LEU A 111 12.45 -4.68 -12.85
C LEU A 111 13.15 -3.80 -13.91
N ARG A 112 12.60 -3.72 -15.13
CA ARG A 112 13.14 -2.85 -16.19
C ARG A 112 13.07 -1.36 -15.81
N GLU A 113 12.01 -0.93 -15.13
CA GLU A 113 11.91 0.44 -14.60
C GLU A 113 12.98 0.71 -13.54
N ILE A 114 13.22 -0.24 -12.63
CA ILE A 114 14.28 -0.14 -11.62
C ILE A 114 15.66 -0.08 -12.28
N GLU A 115 15.94 -0.94 -13.25
CA GLU A 115 17.20 -0.97 -14.00
C GLU A 115 17.48 0.36 -14.69
N ARG A 116 16.49 0.93 -15.38
CA ARG A 116 16.63 2.24 -16.04
C ARG A 116 17.05 3.37 -15.10
N VAL A 117 16.57 3.34 -13.85
CA VAL A 117 16.80 4.44 -12.89
C VAL A 117 18.07 4.22 -12.06
N PHE A 118 18.34 2.99 -11.61
CA PHE A 118 19.39 2.70 -10.63
C PHE A 118 20.55 1.85 -11.17
N PHE A 119 20.38 1.20 -12.32
CA PHE A 119 21.38 0.32 -12.92
C PHE A 119 21.55 0.64 -14.42
N PRO A 120 21.90 1.89 -14.78
CA PRO A 120 22.01 2.29 -16.19
C PRO A 120 23.01 1.41 -16.92
N GLY A 121 22.62 0.89 -18.09
CA GLY A 121 23.43 -0.02 -18.89
C GLY A 121 23.45 -1.47 -18.40
N GLN A 122 22.86 -1.79 -17.25
CA GLN A 122 22.69 -3.17 -16.79
C GLN A 122 21.26 -3.64 -17.09
N ARG A 123 21.15 -4.86 -17.60
CA ARG A 123 19.86 -5.51 -17.84
C ARG A 123 19.96 -6.98 -17.48
N PHE A 124 19.24 -7.38 -16.44
CA PHE A 124 19.22 -8.78 -16.05
C PHE A 124 18.44 -9.60 -17.08
N PRO A 125 19.02 -10.70 -17.60
CA PRO A 125 18.30 -11.61 -18.49
C PRO A 125 17.23 -12.33 -17.70
N LEU A 126 15.97 -11.99 -17.97
CA LEU A 126 14.84 -12.75 -17.46
C LEU A 126 14.62 -13.91 -18.42
N LYS A 127 14.61 -15.14 -17.91
CA LYS A 127 14.08 -16.26 -18.69
C LYS A 127 12.59 -16.00 -18.86
N GLU A 128 12.12 -15.94 -20.10
CA GLU A 128 10.69 -16.09 -20.37
C GLU A 128 10.35 -17.51 -19.96
N ASP A 129 9.59 -17.66 -18.88
CA ASP A 129 8.88 -18.92 -18.63
C ASP A 129 7.91 -19.07 -19.80
N ARG A 130 8.30 -19.90 -20.76
CA ARG A 130 7.48 -20.41 -21.86
C ARG A 130 6.51 -21.47 -21.36
#